data_AF-A0A7D5R369-F1
#
_entry.id   AF-A0A7D5R369-F1
#
_cell.length_a   1.000
_cell.length_b   1.000
_cell.length_c   1.000
_cell.angle_alpha   90.00
_cell.angle_beta   90.00
_cell.angle_gamma   90.00
#
_symmetry.space_group_name_H-M   'P 1'
#
loop_
_entity.id
_entity.type
_entity.pdbx_description
1 polymer ?
#
loop_
_entity_poly.entity_id
_entity_poly.type
_entity_poly.pdbx_seq_one_letter_code
_entity_poly.pdbx_strand_id
1 'polypeptide(L)'
;MEEKDNSIIFRSYGFENDDRCKTIVKIESDYMDRLGIKEGDIVKVTGKDSAMAFCFSLNQEELEKAESQDLPIEYLNPDHEEIEYPRVIMSSPVHCNACPSGRLRLIKLEKLSTSDFKNQIPEANIVTFGTMKFAENAMPGYKDNIDFSSLFGQIVKKQERVNTSFFPDFAQKHQRTSRGGRSHPPNFSSIIINVKPEDHNFWLVTKNTKFEFQDIPMDEFKGKATKPEALSFLKTIPIPHKFHVLDTEIVFTSLEVFENTMKLRWYSFQRIKLPENIFSNPSKANEITMQMSHESAELTIEIRDDLGNVYADGLSIGGGGSSGPDPTTNEMILDHSGEYRFHSTLNPKAKEISIIVKEIMWIKRNRRDMPTPTTPPNMGQMTESHPTLSVLEGPWEFKIIL
;
A
#
# COMPACT_ATOMS: atom_id res chain seq x y z
N MET A 1 -2.60 26.65 -25.82
CA MET A 1 -2.67 25.21 -26.16
C MET A 1 -2.80 24.52 -24.82
N GLU A 2 -4.00 24.08 -24.46
CA GLU A 2 -4.22 23.38 -23.19
C GLU A 2 -3.45 22.06 -23.24
N GLU A 3 -2.50 21.91 -22.33
CA GLU A 3 -1.79 20.65 -22.11
C GLU A 3 -2.85 19.65 -21.63
N LYS A 4 -3.24 18.71 -22.50
CA LYS A 4 -4.07 17.59 -22.07
C LYS A 4 -3.34 16.89 -20.94
N ASP A 5 -3.98 16.77 -19.79
CA ASP A 5 -3.47 16.02 -18.65
C ASP A 5 -3.28 14.56 -19.13
N ASN A 6 -2.05 14.17 -19.47
CA ASN A 6 -1.70 12.86 -20.02
C ASN A 6 -1.55 11.83 -18.90
N SER A 7 -2.59 11.73 -18.08
CA SER A 7 -2.62 10.82 -16.94
C SER A 7 -4.00 10.21 -16.74
N ILE A 8 -4.01 8.99 -16.22
CA ILE A 8 -5.23 8.24 -15.89
C ILE A 8 -5.04 7.63 -14.50
N ILE A 9 -6.12 7.57 -13.73
CA ILE A 9 -6.17 6.90 -12.42
C ILE A 9 -6.58 5.44 -12.65
N PHE A 10 -5.83 4.51 -12.10
CA PHE A 10 -6.05 3.06 -12.18
C PHE A 10 -6.22 2.47 -10.78
N ARG A 11 -6.91 1.34 -10.66
CA ARG A 11 -6.91 0.50 -9.46
C ARG A 11 -5.79 -0.54 -9.56
N SER A 12 -4.97 -0.62 -8.51
CA SER A 12 -3.73 -1.39 -8.53
C SER A 12 -3.88 -2.84 -8.08
N TYR A 13 -3.29 -3.76 -8.83
CA TYR A 13 -3.17 -5.19 -8.52
C TYR A 13 -1.70 -5.60 -8.48
N GLY A 14 -1.36 -6.60 -7.66
CA GLY A 14 -0.01 -7.16 -7.60
C GLY A 14 0.15 -8.38 -8.52
N PHE A 15 1.37 -8.68 -8.97
CA PHE A 15 1.63 -9.99 -9.59
C PHE A 15 1.61 -11.11 -8.54
N GLU A 16 0.96 -12.22 -8.86
CA GLU A 16 0.83 -13.40 -7.99
C GLU A 16 2.16 -14.18 -7.87
N ASN A 17 2.92 -14.23 -8.96
CA ASN A 17 4.25 -14.81 -9.03
C ASN A 17 5.23 -13.69 -9.32
N ASP A 18 6.15 -13.45 -8.36
CA ASP A 18 7.14 -12.36 -8.41
C ASP A 18 7.86 -12.34 -9.78
N ASP A 19 7.72 -11.23 -10.50
CA ASP A 19 8.25 -11.01 -11.85
C ASP A 19 9.79 -10.80 -11.86
N ARG A 20 10.50 -11.57 -11.04
CA ARG A 20 11.97 -11.54 -10.89
C ARG A 20 12.47 -10.16 -10.51
N CYS A 21 11.78 -9.50 -9.58
CA CYS A 21 12.13 -8.17 -9.07
C CYS A 21 12.15 -7.06 -10.15
N LYS A 22 11.65 -7.24 -11.38
CA LYS A 22 11.67 -6.16 -12.39
C LYS A 22 10.75 -5.00 -11.99
N THR A 23 11.03 -3.78 -12.46
CA THR A 23 10.11 -2.63 -12.31
C THR A 23 9.20 -2.50 -13.52
N ILE A 24 8.04 -3.16 -13.44
CA ILE A 24 7.11 -3.32 -14.56
C ILE A 24 5.69 -2.97 -14.09
N VAL A 25 4.94 -2.32 -14.98
CA VAL A 25 3.49 -2.22 -14.91
C VAL A 25 2.85 -2.71 -16.20
N LYS A 26 1.64 -3.25 -16.08
CA LYS A 26 0.83 -3.69 -17.23
C LYS A 26 -0.55 -3.07 -17.19
N ILE A 27 -0.99 -2.53 -18.32
CA ILE A 27 -2.32 -1.95 -18.53
C ILE A 27 -2.87 -2.40 -19.88
N GLU A 28 -4.19 -2.37 -20.06
CA GLU A 28 -4.80 -2.73 -21.33
C GLU A 28 -4.34 -1.78 -22.47
N SER A 29 -4.26 -2.31 -23.69
CA SER A 29 -3.70 -1.59 -24.85
C SER A 29 -4.46 -0.30 -25.16
N ASP A 30 -5.78 -0.30 -24.99
CA ASP A 30 -6.61 0.89 -25.20
C ASP A 30 -6.20 2.07 -24.30
N TYR A 31 -5.80 1.79 -23.05
CA TYR A 31 -5.30 2.83 -22.15
C TYR A 31 -3.87 3.26 -22.48
N MET A 32 -3.02 2.36 -23.01
CA MET A 32 -1.71 2.73 -23.54
C MET A 32 -1.86 3.73 -24.69
N ASP A 33 -2.76 3.44 -25.65
CA ASP A 33 -3.03 4.31 -26.80
C ASP A 33 -3.57 5.68 -26.37
N ARG A 34 -4.50 5.72 -25.41
CA ARG A 34 -5.04 6.97 -24.84
C ARG A 34 -3.98 7.84 -24.17
N LEU A 35 -3.02 7.22 -23.49
CA LEU A 35 -1.88 7.89 -22.84
C LEU A 35 -0.71 8.13 -23.80
N GLY A 36 -0.81 7.64 -25.05
CA GLY A 36 0.26 7.68 -26.04
C GLY A 36 1.50 6.88 -25.64
N ILE A 37 1.37 5.86 -24.79
CA ILE A 37 2.45 5.00 -24.27
C ILE A 37 2.70 3.86 -25.27
N LYS A 38 3.97 3.57 -25.56
CA LYS A 38 4.37 2.39 -26.34
C LYS A 38 4.88 1.28 -25.42
N GLU A 39 4.87 0.06 -25.93
CA GLU A 39 5.50 -1.10 -25.27
C GLU A 39 6.94 -0.81 -24.85
N GLY A 40 7.23 -0.95 -23.56
CA GLY A 40 8.53 -0.69 -22.97
C GLY A 40 8.85 0.79 -22.71
N ASP A 41 7.91 1.72 -22.95
CA ASP A 41 8.08 3.11 -22.49
C ASP A 41 8.16 3.15 -20.95
N ILE A 42 8.94 4.10 -20.42
CA ILE A 42 8.99 4.36 -18.98
C ILE A 42 7.83 5.27 -18.60
N VAL A 43 7.10 4.87 -17.58
CA VAL A 43 5.98 5.62 -17.00
C VAL A 43 6.29 5.96 -15.56
N LYS A 44 5.68 7.05 -15.08
CA LYS A 44 5.68 7.39 -13.67
C LYS A 44 4.37 6.90 -13.06
N VAL A 45 4.52 6.10 -11.99
CA VAL A 45 3.43 5.55 -11.20
C VAL A 45 3.39 6.32 -9.90
N THR A 46 2.34 7.10 -9.69
CA THR A 46 2.17 7.94 -8.50
C THR A 46 0.99 7.41 -7.69
N GLY A 47 1.30 6.80 -6.55
CA GLY A 47 0.32 6.46 -5.53
C GLY A 47 0.55 7.30 -4.28
N LYS A 48 0.95 6.62 -3.20
CA LYS A 48 1.48 7.24 -1.99
C LYS A 48 2.81 7.92 -2.26
N ASP A 49 3.74 7.25 -2.94
CA ASP A 49 4.96 7.86 -3.50
C ASP A 49 4.96 7.66 -5.01
N SER A 50 6.03 8.08 -5.66
CA SER A 50 6.29 7.88 -7.08
C SER A 50 7.34 6.78 -7.28
N ALA A 51 7.04 5.86 -8.18
CA ALA A 51 8.00 4.90 -8.72
C ALA A 51 8.04 5.04 -10.24
N MET A 52 9.17 4.63 -10.83
CA MET A 52 9.31 4.53 -12.28
C MET A 52 9.19 3.06 -12.68
N ALA A 53 8.52 2.80 -13.80
CA ALA A 53 8.31 1.45 -14.30
C ALA A 53 8.30 1.41 -15.81
N PHE A 54 8.69 0.27 -16.39
CA PHE A 54 8.42 -0.02 -17.78
C PHE A 54 6.96 -0.42 -17.94
N CYS A 55 6.27 0.17 -18.91
CA CYS A 55 4.88 -0.14 -19.21
C CYS A 55 4.78 -1.15 -20.35
N PHE A 56 4.01 -2.21 -20.14
CA PHE A 56 3.71 -3.22 -21.16
C PHE A 56 2.20 -3.43 -21.30
N SER A 57 1.75 -4.01 -22.41
CA SER A 57 0.35 -4.39 -22.54
C SER A 57 0.01 -5.55 -21.60
N LEU A 58 -1.18 -5.45 -21.03
CA LEU A 58 -1.82 -6.53 -20.30
C LEU A 58 -2.42 -7.51 -21.31
N ASN A 59 -2.10 -8.80 -21.19
CA ASN A 59 -2.71 -9.83 -22.02
C ASN A 59 -3.99 -10.39 -21.40
N GLN A 60 -4.79 -11.09 -22.22
CA GLN A 60 -6.10 -11.61 -21.80
C GLN A 60 -6.02 -12.58 -20.62
N GLU A 61 -5.01 -13.47 -20.58
CA GLU A 61 -4.85 -14.43 -19.49
C GLU A 61 -4.51 -13.73 -18.17
N GLU A 62 -3.70 -12.67 -18.22
CA GLU A 62 -3.36 -11.85 -17.05
C GLU A 62 -4.54 -11.01 -16.59
N LEU A 63 -5.37 -10.52 -17.51
CA LEU A 63 -6.61 -9.81 -17.21
C LEU A 63 -7.61 -10.74 -16.50
N GLU A 64 -7.91 -11.91 -17.07
CA GLU A 64 -8.82 -12.90 -16.47
C GLU A 64 -8.33 -13.36 -15.09
N LYS A 65 -7.01 -13.49 -14.91
CA LYS A 65 -6.42 -13.81 -13.60
C LYS A 65 -6.56 -12.65 -12.61
N ALA A 66 -6.33 -11.41 -13.03
CA ALA A 66 -6.56 -10.26 -12.17
C ALA A 66 -8.03 -10.15 -11.76
N GLU A 67 -8.97 -10.45 -12.68
CA GLU A 67 -10.40 -10.55 -12.39
C GLU A 67 -10.73 -11.66 -11.37
N SER A 68 -10.04 -12.81 -11.44
CA SER A 68 -10.22 -13.90 -10.47
C SER A 68 -9.70 -13.59 -9.06
N GLN A 69 -8.77 -12.64 -8.95
CA GLN A 69 -8.27 -12.12 -7.68
C GLN A 69 -9.07 -10.92 -7.17
N ASP A 70 -10.00 -10.42 -7.97
CA ASP A 70 -10.80 -9.24 -7.65
C ASP A 70 -11.72 -9.58 -6.47
N LEU A 71 -11.69 -8.72 -5.45
CA LEU A 71 -12.74 -8.75 -4.46
C LEU A 71 -13.93 -8.03 -5.09
N PRO A 72 -15.15 -8.63 -5.10
CA PRO A 72 -16.33 -7.90 -5.52
C PRO A 72 -16.39 -6.55 -4.81
N ILE A 73 -16.49 -5.47 -5.58
CA ILE A 73 -16.56 -4.12 -5.05
C ILE A 73 -18.02 -3.74 -4.89
N GLU A 74 -18.39 -3.32 -3.68
CA GLU A 74 -19.70 -2.76 -3.37
C GLU A 74 -19.55 -1.25 -3.18
N TYR A 75 -20.10 -0.46 -4.09
CA TYR A 75 -20.14 0.99 -3.95
C TYR A 75 -21.30 1.39 -3.03
N LEU A 76 -20.99 2.14 -1.97
CA LEU A 76 -21.95 2.48 -0.91
C LEU A 76 -22.70 3.80 -1.16
N ASN A 77 -22.41 4.50 -2.26
CA ASN A 77 -23.06 5.76 -2.62
C ASN A 77 -24.21 5.49 -3.62
N PRO A 78 -25.49 5.51 -3.20
CA PRO A 78 -26.61 5.21 -4.08
C PRO A 78 -26.86 6.25 -5.18
N ASP A 79 -26.35 7.48 -5.00
CA ASP A 79 -26.58 8.62 -5.90
C ASP A 79 -25.35 9.02 -6.73
N HIS A 80 -24.22 8.31 -6.60
CA HIS A 80 -23.03 8.54 -7.42
C HIS A 80 -23.03 7.58 -8.62
N GLU A 81 -22.63 8.10 -9.79
CA GLU A 81 -22.25 7.25 -10.91
C GLU A 81 -21.00 6.48 -10.51
N GLU A 82 -21.07 5.13 -10.54
CA GLU A 82 -19.95 4.27 -10.17
C GLU A 82 -18.72 4.64 -11.01
N ILE A 83 -17.64 5.08 -10.35
CA ILE A 83 -16.40 5.39 -11.06
C ILE A 83 -15.64 4.07 -11.25
N GLU A 84 -15.83 3.45 -12.40
CA GLU A 84 -15.04 2.28 -12.77
C GLU A 84 -13.61 2.70 -13.13
N TYR A 85 -12.66 2.39 -12.25
CA TYR A 85 -11.25 2.64 -12.50
C TYR A 85 -10.64 1.50 -13.31
N PRO A 86 -9.88 1.80 -14.38
CA PRO A 86 -9.17 0.77 -15.12
C PRO A 86 -8.13 0.05 -14.26
N ARG A 87 -7.78 -1.16 -14.66
CA ARG A 87 -6.85 -2.01 -13.90
C ARG A 87 -5.40 -1.75 -14.29
N VAL A 88 -4.50 -1.80 -13.31
CA VAL A 88 -3.06 -1.87 -13.54
C VAL A 88 -2.45 -2.99 -12.70
N ILE A 89 -1.67 -3.85 -13.34
CA ILE A 89 -0.88 -4.88 -12.64
C ILE A 89 0.52 -4.34 -12.44
N MET A 90 1.01 -4.37 -11.20
CA MET A 90 2.30 -3.78 -10.82
C MET A 90 3.21 -4.82 -10.17
N SER A 91 4.48 -4.80 -10.54
CA SER A 91 5.50 -5.64 -9.92
C SER A 91 5.72 -5.26 -8.46
N SER A 92 6.19 -6.23 -7.66
CA SER A 92 6.40 -6.01 -6.22
C SER A 92 7.26 -4.78 -5.92
N PRO A 93 8.38 -4.51 -6.63
CA PRO A 93 9.16 -3.27 -6.40
C PRO A 93 8.37 -1.99 -6.68
N VAL A 94 7.58 -1.94 -7.76
CA VAL A 94 6.75 -0.77 -8.09
C VAL A 94 5.67 -0.60 -7.03
N HIS A 95 5.01 -1.69 -6.63
CA HIS A 95 4.00 -1.67 -5.59
C HIS A 95 4.59 -1.25 -4.23
N CYS A 96 5.74 -1.78 -3.83
CA CYS A 96 6.38 -1.42 -2.55
C CYS A 96 6.76 0.05 -2.47
N ASN A 97 7.16 0.65 -3.60
CA ASN A 97 7.62 2.03 -3.63
C ASN A 97 6.47 3.01 -3.88
N ALA A 98 5.63 2.79 -4.90
CA ALA A 98 4.49 3.67 -5.17
C ALA A 98 3.35 3.51 -4.17
N CYS A 99 3.11 2.30 -3.64
CA CYS A 99 1.98 1.94 -2.78
C CYS A 99 2.35 0.90 -1.70
N PRO A 100 3.20 1.21 -0.71
CA PRO A 100 3.64 0.25 0.33
C PRO A 100 2.52 -0.34 1.20
N SER A 101 1.28 0.14 1.03
CA SER A 101 0.06 -0.34 1.65
C SER A 101 -0.60 -1.36 0.73
N GLY A 102 -0.55 -2.64 1.09
CA GLY A 102 -0.72 -3.78 0.16
C GLY A 102 -2.11 -4.07 -0.43
N ARG A 103 -3.01 -3.12 -0.69
CA ARG A 103 -4.37 -3.44 -1.18
C ARG A 103 -5.00 -2.38 -2.11
N LEU A 104 -5.31 -2.79 -3.35
CA LEU A 104 -6.31 -2.22 -4.28
C LEU A 104 -6.44 -0.67 -4.32
N ARG A 105 -5.33 0.05 -4.24
CA ARG A 105 -5.34 1.52 -4.20
C ARG A 105 -5.50 2.13 -5.57
N LEU A 106 -6.00 3.36 -5.57
CA LEU A 106 -5.98 4.22 -6.73
C LEU A 106 -4.57 4.79 -6.95
N ILE A 107 -4.03 4.62 -8.15
CA ILE A 107 -2.73 5.13 -8.56
C ILE A 107 -2.87 5.94 -9.85
N LYS A 108 -2.16 7.05 -9.95
CA LYS A 108 -2.05 7.85 -11.17
C LYS A 108 -0.89 7.32 -12.00
N LEU A 109 -1.16 6.95 -13.25
CA LEU A 109 -0.14 6.57 -14.21
C LEU A 109 -0.02 7.68 -15.26
N GLU A 110 1.20 8.16 -15.48
CA GLU A 110 1.49 9.23 -16.43
C GLU A 110 2.69 8.87 -17.31
N LYS A 111 2.61 9.26 -18.59
CA LYS A 111 3.72 9.10 -19.52
C LYS A 111 4.81 10.12 -19.18
N LEU A 112 6.06 9.66 -19.04
CA LEU A 112 7.19 10.57 -18.91
C LEU A 112 7.52 11.23 -20.25
N SER A 113 7.89 12.51 -20.20
CA SER A 113 8.32 13.21 -21.40
C SER A 113 9.67 12.67 -21.84
N THR A 114 9.84 12.41 -23.14
CA THR A 114 11.13 11.96 -23.70
C THR A 114 12.24 13.00 -23.55
N SER A 115 11.89 14.26 -23.25
CA SER A 115 12.85 15.29 -22.83
C SER A 115 13.64 14.91 -21.57
N ASP A 116 13.05 14.07 -20.72
CA ASP A 116 13.58 13.76 -19.38
C ASP A 116 14.79 12.82 -19.43
N PHE A 117 15.04 12.16 -20.57
CA PHE A 117 16.16 11.21 -20.73
C PHE A 117 16.83 11.23 -22.12
N LYS A 118 16.62 12.25 -22.96
CA LYS A 118 17.34 12.45 -24.26
C LYS A 118 17.59 11.15 -25.07
N ASN A 119 16.58 10.27 -25.15
CA ASN A 119 16.62 8.97 -25.84
C ASN A 119 17.52 7.86 -25.25
N GLN A 120 18.14 8.05 -24.08
CA GLN A 120 18.88 6.99 -23.39
C GLN A 120 18.60 6.99 -21.90
N ILE A 121 18.16 5.84 -21.39
CA ILE A 121 17.88 5.67 -19.96
C ILE A 121 19.22 5.81 -19.21
N PRO A 122 19.34 6.71 -18.22
CA PRO A 122 20.58 6.88 -17.48
C PRO A 122 20.96 5.60 -16.75
N GLU A 123 22.17 5.10 -16.95
CA GLU A 123 22.66 3.88 -16.28
C GLU A 123 23.27 4.21 -14.91
N ALA A 124 23.00 3.36 -13.93
CA ALA A 124 23.63 3.44 -12.63
C ALA A 124 25.06 2.90 -12.70
N ASN A 125 26.04 3.74 -12.40
CA ASN A 125 27.43 3.31 -12.21
C ASN A 125 27.63 2.66 -10.85
N ILE A 126 27.04 3.26 -9.82
CA ILE A 126 27.12 2.79 -8.42
C ILE A 126 25.74 2.95 -7.79
N VAL A 127 25.26 1.91 -7.12
CA VAL A 127 24.10 1.95 -6.23
C VAL A 127 24.57 1.69 -4.80
N THR A 128 24.28 2.62 -3.90
CA THR A 128 24.65 2.51 -2.48
C THR A 128 23.42 2.11 -1.67
N PHE A 129 23.47 0.95 -1.03
CA PHE A 129 22.42 0.43 -0.16
C PHE A 129 22.64 0.82 1.31
N GLY A 130 21.54 1.12 1.98
CA GLY A 130 21.51 1.33 3.42
C GLY A 130 21.64 0.01 4.18
N THR A 131 22.59 -0.09 5.10
CA THR A 131 22.78 -1.22 6.02
C THR A 131 22.67 -0.72 7.46
N MET A 132 22.51 -1.65 8.39
CA MET A 132 22.56 -1.33 9.82
C MET A 132 23.66 -2.18 10.46
N LYS A 133 24.39 -1.58 11.40
CA LYS A 133 25.51 -2.23 12.09
C LYS A 133 25.14 -3.58 12.73
N PHE A 134 23.90 -3.75 13.17
CA PHE A 134 23.45 -5.02 13.76
C PHE A 134 23.16 -6.12 12.71
N ALA A 135 22.94 -5.76 11.44
CA ALA A 135 22.64 -6.74 10.39
C ALA A 135 23.82 -7.70 10.19
N GLU A 136 25.04 -7.18 10.23
CA GLU A 136 26.27 -7.98 10.18
C GLU A 136 26.39 -8.93 11.38
N ASN A 137 25.99 -8.48 12.58
CA ASN A 137 25.98 -9.33 13.76
C ASN A 137 24.91 -10.44 13.69
N ALA A 138 23.77 -10.15 13.06
CA ALA A 138 22.66 -11.09 12.92
C ALA A 138 22.88 -12.11 11.80
N MET A 139 23.58 -11.71 10.73
CA MET A 139 23.84 -12.50 9.54
C MET A 139 25.26 -12.20 9.00
N PRO A 140 26.32 -12.74 9.63
CA PRO A 140 27.70 -12.43 9.24
C PRO A 140 28.00 -12.79 7.79
N GLY A 141 28.66 -11.87 7.08
CA GLY A 141 29.04 -12.03 5.68
C GLY A 141 27.87 -11.88 4.70
N TYR A 142 26.70 -11.38 5.12
CA TYR A 142 25.53 -11.33 4.24
C TYR A 142 25.77 -10.50 2.97
N LYS A 143 26.54 -9.42 3.07
CA LYS A 143 26.82 -8.50 1.96
C LYS A 143 27.46 -9.19 0.76
N ASP A 144 28.34 -10.15 1.01
CA ASP A 144 29.04 -10.92 -0.04
C ASP A 144 28.17 -12.04 -0.63
N ASN A 145 27.00 -12.30 -0.03
CA ASN A 145 26.12 -13.40 -0.40
C ASN A 145 24.79 -12.94 -1.02
N ILE A 146 24.67 -11.65 -1.35
CA ILE A 146 23.50 -11.09 -2.02
C ILE A 146 23.57 -11.45 -3.50
N ASP A 147 22.50 -12.02 -4.04
CA ASP A 147 22.36 -12.22 -5.48
C ASP A 147 21.77 -10.96 -6.11
N PHE A 148 22.64 -10.17 -6.75
CA PHE A 148 22.21 -8.94 -7.46
C PHE A 148 21.66 -9.19 -8.86
N SER A 149 21.65 -10.45 -9.34
CA SER A 149 21.26 -10.74 -10.72
C SER A 149 19.81 -10.35 -11.05
N SER A 150 18.93 -10.40 -10.05
CA SER A 150 17.54 -9.96 -10.13
C SER A 150 17.37 -8.44 -10.24
N LEU A 151 18.40 -7.66 -9.86
CA LEU A 151 18.38 -6.21 -9.95
C LEU A 151 18.69 -5.71 -11.37
N PHE A 152 19.32 -6.53 -12.21
CA PHE A 152 19.66 -6.11 -13.57
C PHE A 152 18.40 -5.90 -14.42
N GLY A 153 18.32 -4.72 -15.03
CA GLY A 153 17.16 -4.25 -15.78
C GLY A 153 16.10 -3.54 -14.94
N GLN A 154 16.34 -3.34 -13.64
CA GLN A 154 15.45 -2.52 -12.80
C GLN A 154 15.76 -1.04 -12.98
N ILE A 155 14.70 -0.24 -13.06
CA ILE A 155 14.73 1.19 -12.81
C ILE A 155 14.70 1.41 -11.30
N VAL A 156 15.62 2.23 -10.79
CA VAL A 156 15.71 2.58 -9.38
C VAL A 156 15.81 4.08 -9.17
N LYS A 157 15.38 4.55 -8.00
CA LYS A 157 15.50 5.93 -7.55
C LYS A 157 16.04 5.99 -6.11
N LYS A 158 16.67 7.11 -5.77
CA LYS A 158 17.11 7.38 -4.40
C LYS A 158 15.91 7.31 -3.43
N GLN A 159 16.12 6.74 -2.25
CA GLN A 159 15.13 6.47 -1.21
C GLN A 159 14.12 5.35 -1.52
N GLU A 160 14.18 4.71 -2.69
CA GLU A 160 13.38 3.51 -2.95
C GLU A 160 13.89 2.32 -2.15
N ARG A 161 12.96 1.42 -1.83
CA ARG A 161 13.24 0.11 -1.27
C ARG A 161 13.47 -0.89 -2.39
N VAL A 162 14.49 -1.71 -2.20
CA VAL A 162 14.76 -2.89 -3.02
C VAL A 162 14.60 -4.14 -2.18
N ASN A 163 14.30 -5.23 -2.87
CA ASN A 163 14.28 -6.57 -2.31
C ASN A 163 14.95 -7.50 -3.32
N THR A 164 15.92 -8.29 -2.87
CA THR A 164 16.53 -9.35 -3.67
C THR A 164 16.87 -10.54 -2.79
N SER A 165 17.06 -11.69 -3.40
CA SER A 165 17.44 -12.92 -2.72
C SER A 165 18.93 -12.96 -2.38
N PHE A 166 19.27 -13.79 -1.39
CA PHE A 166 20.64 -14.26 -1.19
C PHE A 166 20.93 -15.45 -2.11
N PHE A 167 22.20 -15.77 -2.32
CA PHE A 167 22.57 -17.02 -2.98
C PHE A 167 21.96 -18.24 -2.23
N PRO A 168 21.51 -19.28 -2.95
CA PRO A 168 20.75 -20.40 -2.36
C PRO A 168 21.42 -21.02 -1.13
N ASP A 169 22.72 -21.27 -1.18
CA ASP A 169 23.47 -21.90 -0.09
C ASP A 169 23.46 -21.04 1.20
N PHE A 170 23.59 -19.73 1.02
CA PHE A 170 23.54 -18.78 2.14
C PHE A 170 22.13 -18.65 2.69
N ALA A 171 21.13 -18.54 1.81
CA ALA A 171 19.72 -18.47 2.20
C ALA A 171 19.29 -19.71 3.00
N GLN A 172 19.67 -20.91 2.57
CA GLN A 172 19.34 -22.17 3.24
C GLN A 172 19.98 -22.26 4.63
N LYS A 173 21.25 -21.86 4.78
CA LYS A 173 21.95 -21.87 6.07
C LYS A 173 21.28 -20.97 7.12
N HIS A 174 20.67 -19.87 6.67
CA HIS A 174 20.04 -18.88 7.54
C HIS A 174 18.51 -18.97 7.57
N GLN A 175 17.93 -20.00 6.94
CA GLN A 175 16.51 -20.26 6.94
C GLN A 175 16.04 -20.69 8.34
N ARG A 176 15.22 -19.87 8.99
CA ARG A 176 14.67 -20.18 10.32
C ARG A 176 13.40 -21.02 10.18
N THR A 177 13.37 -22.18 10.81
CA THR A 177 12.14 -22.98 10.95
C THR A 177 11.29 -22.37 12.07
N SER A 178 10.29 -21.58 11.70
CA SER A 178 9.21 -21.22 12.63
C SER A 178 8.42 -22.48 12.99
N ARG A 179 8.19 -22.74 14.29
CA ARG A 179 7.34 -23.84 14.77
C ARG A 179 5.95 -23.72 14.15
N GLY A 180 5.67 -24.53 13.12
CA GLY A 180 4.34 -24.68 12.51
C GLY A 180 4.05 -23.88 11.23
N GLY A 181 5.04 -23.22 10.61
CA GLY A 181 4.83 -22.44 9.36
C GLY A 181 5.82 -22.79 8.26
N ARG A 182 5.43 -22.61 6.98
CA ARG A 182 6.33 -22.69 5.82
C ARG A 182 7.49 -21.71 6.04
N SER A 183 8.72 -22.21 6.06
CA SER A 183 9.89 -21.36 6.21
C SER A 183 10.21 -20.71 4.87
N HIS A 184 10.10 -19.39 4.78
CA HIS A 184 10.53 -18.65 3.59
C HIS A 184 12.04 -18.39 3.69
N PRO A 185 12.80 -18.58 2.60
CA PRO A 185 14.21 -18.20 2.59
C PRO A 185 14.34 -16.69 2.92
N PRO A 186 15.38 -16.29 3.67
CA PRO A 186 15.61 -14.88 3.94
C PRO A 186 15.90 -14.15 2.62
N ASN A 187 15.41 -12.92 2.50
CA ASN A 187 15.76 -12.01 1.41
C ASN A 187 16.49 -10.78 1.96
N PHE A 188 17.33 -10.18 1.14
CA PHE A 188 17.94 -8.88 1.40
C PHE A 188 16.95 -7.78 1.01
N SER A 189 16.52 -6.97 1.99
CA SER A 189 15.77 -5.75 1.74
C SER A 189 16.53 -4.55 2.27
N SER A 190 16.61 -3.49 1.48
CA SER A 190 17.35 -2.28 1.82
C SER A 190 16.72 -1.06 1.15
N ILE A 191 17.08 0.13 1.64
CA ILE A 191 16.79 1.43 1.03
C ILE A 191 17.99 1.88 0.20
N ILE A 192 17.74 2.48 -0.96
CA ILE A 192 18.78 3.09 -1.79
C ILE A 192 19.14 4.46 -1.21
N ILE A 193 20.38 4.62 -0.76
CA ILE A 193 20.86 5.86 -0.15
C ILE A 193 21.40 6.81 -1.21
N ASN A 194 22.09 6.28 -2.20
CA ASN A 194 22.61 7.08 -3.30
C ASN A 194 22.73 6.27 -4.58
N VAL A 195 22.68 6.96 -5.71
CA VAL A 195 22.94 6.39 -7.04
C VAL A 195 23.81 7.37 -7.82
N LYS A 196 24.84 6.85 -8.50
CA LYS A 196 25.74 7.66 -9.33
C LYS A 196 25.52 7.36 -10.81
N PRO A 197 25.58 8.38 -11.69
CA PRO A 197 25.83 9.80 -11.39
C PRO A 197 24.60 10.49 -10.78
N GLU A 198 24.78 11.54 -9.97
CA GLU A 198 23.71 12.12 -9.11
C GLU A 198 22.74 13.08 -9.82
N ASP A 199 22.87 13.25 -11.14
CA ASP A 199 22.21 14.28 -11.95
C ASP A 199 20.88 13.82 -12.59
N HIS A 200 20.34 12.68 -12.14
CA HIS A 200 19.12 12.10 -12.69
C HIS A 200 18.07 11.83 -11.62
N ASN A 201 16.81 11.70 -12.05
CA ASN A 201 15.67 11.39 -11.16
C ASN A 201 15.50 9.88 -10.93
N PHE A 202 16.08 9.04 -11.79
CA PHE A 202 16.05 7.59 -11.74
C PHE A 202 17.22 7.03 -12.57
N TRP A 203 17.54 5.75 -12.41
CA TRP A 203 18.61 5.06 -13.13
C TRP A 203 18.23 3.62 -13.47
N LEU A 204 18.78 3.10 -14.56
CA LEU A 204 18.74 1.69 -14.91
C LEU A 204 19.92 0.96 -14.28
N VAL A 205 19.64 -0.09 -13.51
CA VAL A 205 20.66 -1.01 -13.00
C VAL A 205 21.06 -1.99 -14.10
N THR A 206 22.35 -2.06 -14.41
CA THR A 206 22.89 -2.95 -15.45
C THR A 206 23.93 -3.90 -14.85
N LYS A 207 24.44 -4.84 -15.66
CA LYS A 207 25.52 -5.75 -15.25
C LYS A 207 26.82 -5.02 -14.89
N ASN A 208 26.96 -3.77 -15.32
CA ASN A 208 28.14 -2.94 -15.05
C ASN A 208 27.98 -2.11 -13.76
N THR A 209 26.78 -2.06 -13.18
CA THR A 209 26.51 -1.35 -11.94
C THR A 209 27.27 -1.99 -10.78
N LYS A 210 28.00 -1.18 -10.01
CA LYS A 210 28.64 -1.60 -8.77
C LYS A 210 27.71 -1.36 -7.58
N PHE A 211 27.78 -2.24 -6.58
CA PHE A 211 26.97 -2.14 -5.38
C PHE A 211 27.85 -1.82 -4.17
N GLU A 212 27.46 -0.79 -3.41
CA GLU A 212 28.14 -0.35 -2.20
C GLU A 212 27.17 -0.35 -1.01
N PHE A 213 27.72 -0.29 0.20
CA PHE A 213 26.93 -0.32 1.42
C PHE A 213 27.32 0.83 2.34
N GLN A 214 26.33 1.50 2.91
CA GLN A 214 26.52 2.56 3.89
C GLN A 214 25.69 2.25 5.13
N ASP A 215 26.33 2.25 6.31
CA ASP A 215 25.60 2.11 7.56
C ASP A 215 24.77 3.38 7.82
N ILE A 216 23.48 3.19 8.09
CA ILE A 216 22.52 4.26 8.36
C ILE A 216 21.80 4.02 9.69
N PRO A 217 21.22 5.07 10.31
CA PRO A 217 20.36 4.93 11.47
C PRO A 217 19.14 4.05 11.20
N MET A 218 18.65 3.38 12.23
CA MET A 218 17.46 2.52 12.17
C MET A 218 16.20 3.28 11.68
N ASP A 219 16.07 4.54 12.03
CA ASP A 219 14.89 5.35 11.64
C ASP A 219 14.89 5.65 10.14
N GLU A 220 16.06 5.94 9.57
CA GLU A 220 16.27 6.09 8.13
C GLU A 220 16.02 4.76 7.40
N PHE A 221 16.60 3.65 7.88
CA PHE A 221 16.41 2.32 7.28
C PHE A 221 14.96 1.84 7.28
N LYS A 222 14.23 2.11 8.38
CA LYS A 222 12.81 1.74 8.48
C LYS A 222 11.93 2.56 7.54
N GLY A 223 12.45 3.61 6.89
CA GLY A 223 11.63 4.54 6.14
C GLY A 223 10.44 4.93 7.01
N LYS A 224 10.69 5.20 8.29
CA LYS A 224 9.70 5.81 9.17
C LYS A 224 10.01 7.29 9.11
N ALA A 225 9.00 8.10 8.81
CA ALA A 225 9.08 9.50 9.19
C ALA A 225 9.52 9.49 10.66
N THR A 226 10.61 10.21 10.95
CA THR A 226 11.15 10.33 12.31
C THR A 226 9.96 10.51 13.25
N LYS A 227 9.90 9.82 14.38
CA LYS A 227 8.84 10.12 15.35
C LYS A 227 9.25 11.45 15.99
N PRO A 228 8.70 12.61 15.60
CA PRO A 228 8.92 13.81 16.40
C PRO A 228 8.51 13.49 17.84
N GLU A 229 9.40 13.83 18.77
CA GLU A 229 9.23 13.55 20.20
C GLU A 229 7.97 14.23 20.75
N ALA A 230 7.50 15.29 20.09
CA ALA A 230 6.16 15.84 20.20
C ALA A 230 5.76 16.49 18.86
N LEU A 231 4.56 16.17 18.35
CA LEU A 231 3.86 17.06 17.42
C LEU A 231 2.70 17.67 18.18
N SER A 232 2.54 18.98 18.11
CA SER A 232 1.33 19.60 18.66
C SER A 232 0.14 19.25 17.77
N PHE A 233 -1.00 19.01 18.42
CA PHE A 233 -2.27 18.92 17.73
C PHE A 233 -2.60 20.29 17.13
N LEU A 234 -2.95 20.33 15.84
CA LEU A 234 -3.30 21.54 15.13
C LEU A 234 -4.82 21.74 15.12
N LYS A 235 -5.56 20.77 14.58
CA LYS A 235 -7.01 20.87 14.38
C LYS A 235 -7.64 19.50 14.16
N THR A 236 -8.91 19.37 14.51
CA THR A 236 -9.77 18.26 14.10
C THR A 236 -10.65 18.69 12.93
N ILE A 237 -10.61 17.93 11.84
CA ILE A 237 -11.53 18.03 10.71
C ILE A 237 -12.62 16.99 10.92
N PRO A 238 -13.90 17.40 11.06
CA PRO A 238 -14.99 16.43 11.12
C PRO A 238 -15.17 15.78 9.74
N ILE A 239 -15.19 14.45 9.71
CA ILE A 239 -15.52 13.65 8.51
C ILE A 239 -16.69 12.72 8.83
N PRO A 240 -17.87 13.25 9.25
CA PRO A 240 -18.96 12.44 9.78
C PRO A 240 -19.64 11.66 8.66
N HIS A 241 -19.04 10.54 8.28
CA HIS A 241 -19.61 9.59 7.33
C HIS A 241 -20.08 8.38 8.12
N LYS A 242 -21.39 8.21 8.12
CA LYS A 242 -22.05 7.02 8.65
C LYS A 242 -22.61 6.24 7.49
N PHE A 243 -22.28 4.96 7.43
CA PHE A 243 -22.82 4.06 6.44
C PHE A 243 -23.06 2.68 7.05
N HIS A 244 -23.91 1.91 6.40
CA HIS A 244 -24.34 0.60 6.86
C HIS A 244 -23.96 -0.43 5.81
N VAL A 245 -23.20 -1.43 6.21
CA VAL A 245 -22.78 -2.53 5.34
C VAL A 245 -23.22 -3.83 5.98
N LEU A 246 -24.24 -4.47 5.40
CA LEU A 246 -24.94 -5.65 5.94
C LEU A 246 -25.42 -5.43 7.39
N ASP A 247 -24.69 -5.95 8.38
CA ASP A 247 -24.97 -5.92 9.81
C ASP A 247 -23.96 -5.08 10.63
N THR A 248 -23.14 -4.29 9.94
CA THR A 248 -22.17 -3.38 10.55
C THR A 248 -22.57 -1.94 10.26
N GLU A 249 -22.73 -1.14 11.30
CA GLU A 249 -22.74 0.31 11.20
C GLU A 249 -21.30 0.82 11.35
N ILE A 250 -20.83 1.59 10.38
CA ILE A 250 -19.49 2.18 10.39
C ILE A 250 -19.63 3.69 10.43
N VAL A 251 -18.89 4.32 11.35
CA VAL A 251 -18.87 5.77 11.52
C VAL A 251 -17.44 6.25 11.49
N PHE A 252 -17.09 6.98 10.43
CA PHE A 252 -15.92 7.86 10.44
C PHE A 252 -16.31 9.16 11.11
N THR A 253 -15.51 9.58 12.09
CA THR A 253 -15.88 10.76 12.89
C THR A 253 -15.04 11.96 12.53
N SER A 254 -13.74 11.76 12.45
CA SER A 254 -12.81 12.88 12.38
C SER A 254 -11.43 12.48 11.86
N LEU A 255 -10.75 13.50 11.34
CA LEU A 255 -9.35 13.49 10.97
C LEU A 255 -8.64 14.53 11.85
N GLU A 256 -7.81 14.07 12.77
CA GLU A 256 -6.90 14.92 13.55
C GLU A 256 -5.66 15.25 12.72
N VAL A 257 -5.35 16.53 12.68
CA VAL A 257 -4.20 17.09 12.00
C VAL A 257 -3.22 17.55 13.07
N PHE A 258 -1.97 17.11 12.95
CA PHE A 258 -0.87 17.54 13.81
C PHE A 258 0.03 18.53 13.05
N GLU A 259 0.91 19.22 13.78
CA GLU A 259 1.79 20.28 13.27
C GLU A 259 2.37 20.01 11.88
N ASN A 260 2.35 21.06 11.04
CA ASN A 260 2.80 21.04 9.66
C ASN A 260 2.19 19.89 8.84
N THR A 261 0.99 19.42 9.19
CA THR A 261 0.32 18.25 8.58
C THR A 261 1.20 17.00 8.50
N MET A 262 2.29 16.94 9.29
CA MET A 262 3.28 15.86 9.26
C MET A 262 2.74 14.56 9.81
N LYS A 263 1.58 14.62 10.45
CA LYS A 263 0.80 13.48 10.88
C LYS A 263 -0.69 13.79 10.77
N LEU A 264 -1.41 12.84 10.19
CA LEU A 264 -2.86 12.75 10.25
C LEU A 264 -3.25 11.53 11.05
N ARG A 265 -4.34 11.61 11.82
CA ARG A 265 -4.93 10.45 12.48
C ARG A 265 -6.43 10.44 12.24
N TRP A 266 -6.96 9.32 11.84
CA TRP A 266 -8.40 9.14 11.65
C TRP A 266 -8.92 8.08 12.61
N TYR A 267 -10.22 8.14 12.86
CA TYR A 267 -10.93 7.22 13.73
C TYR A 267 -12.17 6.70 13.02
N SER A 268 -12.40 5.39 13.12
CA SER A 268 -13.65 4.76 12.73
C SER A 268 -14.20 3.94 13.89
N PHE A 269 -15.49 4.08 14.13
CA PHE A 269 -16.25 3.28 15.08
C PHE A 269 -17.11 2.29 14.29
N GLN A 270 -17.04 1.02 14.63
CA GLN A 270 -17.87 -0.01 14.01
C GLN A 270 -18.77 -0.63 15.08
N ARG A 271 -20.08 -0.63 14.83
CA ARG A 271 -21.07 -1.32 15.66
C ARG A 271 -21.60 -2.50 14.88
N ILE A 272 -21.44 -3.67 15.46
CA ILE A 272 -21.72 -4.95 14.83
C ILE A 272 -22.87 -5.60 15.58
N LYS A 273 -23.98 -5.87 14.90
CA LYS A 273 -25.03 -6.71 15.48
C LYS A 273 -24.61 -8.17 15.46
N LEU A 274 -24.76 -8.84 16.59
CA LEU A 274 -24.46 -10.27 16.74
C LEU A 274 -25.75 -11.05 17.01
N PRO A 275 -25.92 -12.23 16.42
CA PRO A 275 -27.07 -13.08 16.74
C PRO A 275 -26.97 -13.62 18.18
N GLU A 276 -28.13 -13.79 18.83
CA GLU A 276 -28.24 -14.18 20.25
C GLU A 276 -27.47 -15.47 20.59
N ASN A 277 -27.38 -16.39 19.63
CA ASN A 277 -26.67 -17.66 19.80
C ASN A 277 -25.15 -17.49 20.05
N ILE A 278 -24.55 -16.34 19.70
CA ILE A 278 -23.14 -16.04 19.99
C ILE A 278 -22.92 -15.79 21.49
N PHE A 279 -23.86 -15.11 22.15
CA PHE A 279 -23.79 -14.80 23.58
C PHE A 279 -23.99 -16.04 24.45
N SER A 280 -24.61 -17.08 23.92
CA SER A 280 -24.77 -18.36 24.61
C SER A 280 -23.49 -19.23 24.61
N ASN A 281 -22.43 -18.84 23.88
CA ASN A 281 -21.18 -19.62 23.77
C ASN A 281 -19.91 -18.73 23.80
N PRO A 282 -19.19 -18.66 24.94
CA PRO A 282 -17.98 -17.85 25.09
C PRO A 282 -16.85 -18.14 24.09
N SER A 283 -16.72 -19.39 23.63
CA SER A 283 -15.69 -19.75 22.64
C SER A 283 -15.99 -19.13 21.26
N LYS A 284 -17.28 -18.99 20.89
CA LYS A 284 -17.69 -18.34 19.64
C LYS A 284 -17.46 -16.83 19.68
N ALA A 285 -17.72 -16.20 20.83
CA ALA A 285 -17.45 -14.78 21.04
C ALA A 285 -15.96 -14.44 20.85
N ASN A 286 -15.06 -15.26 21.37
CA ASN A 286 -13.62 -15.09 21.17
C ASN A 286 -13.18 -15.30 19.72
N GLU A 287 -13.73 -16.32 19.03
CA GLU A 287 -13.41 -16.59 17.63
C GLU A 287 -13.81 -15.42 16.73
N ILE A 288 -15.01 -14.86 16.94
CA ILE A 288 -15.50 -13.68 16.20
C ILE A 288 -14.59 -12.47 16.46
N THR A 289 -14.22 -12.22 17.72
CA THR A 289 -13.33 -11.12 18.09
C THR A 289 -11.97 -11.23 17.39
N MET A 290 -11.41 -12.44 17.30
CA MET A 290 -10.15 -12.68 16.59
C MET A 290 -10.29 -12.52 15.08
N GLN A 291 -11.37 -13.00 14.47
CA GLN A 291 -11.62 -12.85 13.03
C GLN A 291 -11.80 -11.37 12.64
N MET A 292 -12.46 -10.59 13.49
CA MET A 292 -12.75 -9.17 13.25
C MET A 292 -11.55 -8.24 13.42
N SER A 293 -10.47 -8.70 14.07
CA SER A 293 -9.20 -7.95 14.11
C SER A 293 -8.59 -7.67 12.71
N HIS A 294 -9.12 -8.32 11.67
CA HIS A 294 -8.69 -8.16 10.28
C HIS A 294 -9.64 -7.30 9.42
N GLU A 295 -10.77 -6.84 9.96
CA GLU A 295 -11.76 -5.98 9.28
C GLU A 295 -11.42 -4.49 9.47
N SER A 296 -10.24 -4.09 8.99
CA SER A 296 -9.77 -2.70 9.08
C SER A 296 -10.25 -1.87 7.90
N ALA A 297 -10.78 -0.68 8.19
CA ALA A 297 -10.99 0.29 7.15
C ALA A 297 -9.68 1.00 6.77
N GLU A 298 -9.59 1.47 5.53
CA GLU A 298 -8.46 2.23 5.02
C GLU A 298 -8.95 3.48 4.31
N LEU A 299 -8.24 4.60 4.46
CA LEU A 299 -8.49 5.81 3.68
C LEU A 299 -7.47 5.91 2.56
N THR A 300 -7.94 6.30 1.38
CA THR A 300 -7.09 6.81 0.31
C THR A 300 -7.08 8.33 0.41
N ILE A 301 -5.97 8.91 0.86
CA ILE A 301 -5.82 10.36 1.06
C ILE A 301 -4.73 10.91 0.14
N GLU A 302 -4.98 12.08 -0.43
CA GLU A 302 -3.99 12.92 -1.08
C GLU A 302 -3.83 14.22 -0.28
N ILE A 303 -2.59 14.72 -0.17
CA ILE A 303 -2.32 16.05 0.41
C ILE A 303 -1.60 16.88 -0.65
N ARG A 304 -2.09 18.09 -0.90
CA ARG A 304 -1.46 19.07 -1.79
C ARG A 304 -1.33 20.42 -1.10
N ASP A 305 -0.27 21.17 -1.41
CA ASP A 305 -0.18 22.58 -1.01
C ASP A 305 -0.64 23.55 -2.12
N ASP A 306 -0.75 24.83 -1.77
CA ASP A 306 -1.09 25.93 -2.66
C ASP A 306 -0.02 26.24 -3.73
N LEU A 307 1.14 25.60 -3.65
CA LEU A 307 2.23 25.68 -4.63
C LEU A 307 2.19 24.51 -5.63
N GLY A 308 1.23 23.58 -5.49
CA GLY A 308 1.07 22.42 -6.35
C GLY A 308 1.93 21.21 -5.95
N ASN A 309 2.61 21.24 -4.80
CA ASN A 309 3.34 20.08 -4.31
C ASN A 309 2.36 19.06 -3.72
N VAL A 310 2.50 17.80 -4.11
CA VAL A 310 1.74 16.68 -3.55
C VAL A 310 2.64 15.92 -2.56
N TYR A 311 2.13 15.64 -1.37
CA TYR A 311 2.87 15.03 -0.28
C TYR A 311 2.53 13.56 -0.13
N ALA A 312 3.58 12.74 -0.20
CA ALA A 312 3.52 11.32 0.03
C ALA A 312 3.33 11.00 1.52
N ASP A 313 2.29 10.25 1.87
CA ASP A 313 2.21 9.67 3.20
C ASP A 313 3.33 8.64 3.39
N GLY A 314 3.59 8.29 4.62
CA GLY A 314 4.72 7.56 5.15
C GLY A 314 4.19 6.70 6.28
N LEU A 315 3.70 5.52 5.91
CA LEU A 315 3.19 4.49 6.81
C LEU A 315 1.81 4.81 7.42
N SER A 316 0.79 4.04 7.02
CA SER A 316 -0.45 3.87 7.78
C SER A 316 -0.23 2.77 8.81
N ILE A 317 -0.02 3.11 10.09
CA ILE A 317 -0.14 2.13 11.17
C ILE A 317 -1.51 2.33 11.80
N GLY A 318 -2.30 1.27 11.80
CA GLY A 318 -3.55 1.22 12.54
C GLY A 318 -3.39 0.53 13.88
N GLY A 319 -4.13 1.03 14.88
CA GLY A 319 -4.35 0.35 16.15
C GLY A 319 -5.86 0.25 16.36
N GLY A 320 -6.32 -0.90 16.83
CA GLY A 320 -7.72 -1.15 17.11
C GLY A 320 -7.93 -1.64 18.54
N GLY A 321 -9.01 -1.18 19.15
CA GLY A 321 -9.58 -1.76 20.36
C GLY A 321 -10.91 -2.43 20.02
N SER A 322 -11.28 -3.45 20.78
CA SER A 322 -12.64 -3.98 20.74
C SER A 322 -13.21 -3.96 22.14
N SER A 323 -14.47 -3.56 22.26
CA SER A 323 -15.27 -4.05 23.38
C SER A 323 -15.70 -5.46 23.01
N GLY A 324 -15.56 -6.41 23.95
CA GLY A 324 -16.15 -7.73 23.76
C GLY A 324 -17.66 -7.64 23.49
N PRO A 325 -18.29 -8.71 23.00
CA PRO A 325 -19.73 -8.74 22.78
C PRO A 325 -20.51 -8.31 24.04
N ASP A 326 -21.41 -7.34 23.90
CA ASP A 326 -22.29 -6.85 24.95
C ASP A 326 -23.67 -7.54 24.85
N PRO A 327 -24.02 -8.42 25.81
CA PRO A 327 -25.29 -9.16 25.80
C PRO A 327 -26.52 -8.29 26.07
N THR A 328 -26.36 -7.03 26.51
CA THR A 328 -27.49 -6.13 26.76
C THR A 328 -27.96 -5.43 25.49
N THR A 329 -27.03 -5.19 24.57
CA THR A 329 -27.27 -4.52 23.28
C THR A 329 -27.26 -5.50 22.11
N ASN A 330 -26.82 -6.74 22.33
CA ASN A 330 -26.51 -7.74 21.31
C ASN A 330 -25.52 -7.21 20.26
N GLU A 331 -24.58 -6.36 20.70
CA GLU A 331 -23.64 -5.68 19.83
C GLU A 331 -22.19 -5.93 20.23
N MET A 332 -21.30 -5.81 19.26
CA MET A 332 -19.87 -5.67 19.48
C MET A 332 -19.43 -4.31 18.91
N ILE A 333 -18.56 -3.61 19.63
CA ILE A 333 -18.04 -2.31 19.21
C ILE A 333 -16.55 -2.45 18.93
N LEU A 334 -16.13 -2.02 17.74
CA LEU A 334 -14.74 -1.96 17.34
C LEU A 334 -14.35 -0.50 17.12
N ASP A 335 -13.29 -0.10 17.80
CA ASP A 335 -12.69 1.22 17.63
C ASP A 335 -11.41 1.03 16.85
N HIS A 336 -11.36 1.56 15.63
CA HIS A 336 -10.14 1.58 14.83
C HIS A 336 -9.62 3.00 14.71
N SER A 337 -8.30 3.11 14.76
CA SER A 337 -7.59 4.31 14.39
C SER A 337 -6.54 3.96 13.36
N GLY A 338 -6.31 4.84 12.41
CA GLY A 338 -5.15 4.80 11.53
C GLY A 338 -4.41 6.12 11.60
N GLU A 339 -3.10 6.09 11.43
CA GLU A 339 -2.28 7.30 11.35
C GLU A 339 -1.47 7.32 10.07
N TYR A 340 -1.48 8.45 9.37
CA TYR A 340 -0.56 8.77 8.29
C TYR A 340 0.54 9.66 8.87
N ARG A 341 1.81 9.36 8.60
CA ARG A 341 2.93 10.26 8.90
C ARG A 341 3.61 10.64 7.60
N PHE A 342 4.14 11.82 7.43
CA PHE A 342 4.70 12.23 6.13
C PHE A 342 6.22 12.23 6.18
N HIS A 343 6.86 11.77 5.10
CA HIS A 343 8.34 11.76 5.01
C HIS A 343 8.90 13.15 4.72
N SER A 344 8.23 13.87 3.81
CA SER A 344 8.64 15.20 3.41
C SER A 344 8.03 16.23 4.33
N THR A 345 8.86 17.13 4.83
CA THR A 345 8.37 18.37 5.45
C THR A 345 7.64 19.20 4.42
N LEU A 346 6.55 19.85 4.83
CA LEU A 346 5.89 20.84 4.01
C LEU A 346 6.87 21.87 3.47
N ASN A 347 6.58 22.34 2.27
CA ASN A 347 7.29 23.47 1.69
C ASN A 347 7.13 24.68 2.64
N PRO A 348 8.22 25.28 3.13
CA PRO A 348 8.15 26.38 4.10
C PRO A 348 7.48 27.65 3.54
N LYS A 349 7.24 27.71 2.23
CA LYS A 349 6.52 28.79 1.57
C LYS A 349 5.02 28.51 1.37
N ALA A 350 4.57 27.29 1.62
CA ALA A 350 3.15 26.94 1.52
C ALA A 350 2.36 27.73 2.57
N LYS A 351 1.19 28.24 2.17
CA LYS A 351 0.27 28.97 3.05
C LYS A 351 -1.02 28.22 3.31
N GLU A 352 -1.37 27.32 2.39
CA GLU A 352 -2.55 26.48 2.48
C GLU A 352 -2.22 25.05 2.07
N ILE A 353 -2.87 24.11 2.73
CA ILE A 353 -2.86 22.70 2.39
C ILE A 353 -4.28 22.22 2.19
N SER A 354 -4.46 21.42 1.14
CA SER A 354 -5.69 20.66 0.90
C SER A 354 -5.43 19.20 1.23
N ILE A 355 -6.21 18.66 2.17
CA ILE A 355 -6.31 17.22 2.41
C ILE A 355 -7.53 16.71 1.65
N ILE A 356 -7.34 15.75 0.76
CA ILE A 356 -8.38 15.20 -0.11
C ILE A 356 -8.53 13.72 0.21
N VAL A 357 -9.67 13.34 0.77
CA VAL A 357 -10.01 11.92 0.98
C VAL A 357 -10.71 11.44 -0.30
N LYS A 358 -10.06 10.56 -1.06
CA LYS A 358 -10.57 10.04 -2.35
C LYS A 358 -11.55 8.90 -2.17
N GLU A 359 -11.23 7.95 -1.29
CA GLU A 359 -12.06 6.79 -1.00
C GLU A 359 -11.87 6.38 0.47
N ILE A 360 -12.94 5.85 1.05
CA ILE A 360 -12.89 5.04 2.26
C ILE A 360 -13.19 3.60 1.86
N MET A 361 -12.25 2.70 2.12
CA MET A 361 -12.32 1.30 1.74
C MET A 361 -12.46 0.41 2.97
N TRP A 362 -13.27 -0.64 2.88
CA TRP A 362 -13.45 -1.60 3.95
C TRP A 362 -13.59 -3.02 3.40
N ILE A 363 -12.72 -3.93 3.84
CA ILE A 363 -12.82 -5.34 3.46
C ILE A 363 -13.68 -6.05 4.48
N LYS A 364 -14.87 -6.44 4.05
CA LYS A 364 -15.74 -7.30 4.83
C LYS A 364 -15.52 -8.74 4.42
N ARG A 365 -15.41 -9.64 5.39
CA ARG A 365 -15.51 -11.07 5.13
C ARG A 365 -16.95 -11.47 5.33
N ASN A 366 -17.53 -12.20 4.37
CA ASN A 366 -18.85 -12.80 4.59
C ASN A 366 -18.81 -13.60 5.88
N ARG A 367 -19.62 -13.16 6.85
CA ARG A 367 -19.83 -13.92 8.08
C ARG A 367 -20.38 -15.24 7.62
N ARG A 368 -19.66 -16.32 7.93
CA ARG A 368 -20.17 -17.66 7.66
C ARG A 368 -21.60 -17.69 8.22
N ASP A 369 -22.56 -18.08 7.39
CA ASP A 369 -23.74 -18.76 7.92
C ASP A 369 -23.17 -19.98 8.63
N MET A 370 -22.88 -19.82 9.92
CA MET A 370 -22.35 -20.89 10.73
C MET A 370 -23.45 -21.94 10.74
N PRO A 371 -23.27 -23.07 10.04
CA PRO A 371 -24.33 -24.05 9.94
C PRO A 371 -24.70 -24.45 11.37
N THR A 372 -25.99 -24.56 11.63
CA THR A 372 -26.50 -25.09 12.90
C THR A 372 -25.74 -26.39 13.17
N PRO A 373 -25.15 -26.59 14.37
CA PRO A 373 -24.38 -27.80 14.64
C PRO A 373 -25.23 -29.02 14.32
N THR A 374 -24.89 -29.74 13.25
CA THR A 374 -25.55 -31.00 12.92
C THR A 374 -24.81 -32.11 13.65
N THR A 375 -25.55 -33.07 14.20
CA THR A 375 -24.98 -34.31 14.72
C THR A 375 -25.35 -35.43 13.73
N PRO A 376 -24.38 -36.10 13.10
CA PRO A 376 -22.92 -36.01 13.30
C PRO A 376 -22.30 -34.74 12.67
N PRO A 377 -21.07 -34.35 13.10
CA PRO A 377 -20.38 -33.20 12.53
C PRO A 377 -20.24 -33.35 11.01
N ASN A 378 -20.76 -32.38 10.26
CA ASN A 378 -20.61 -32.37 8.82
C ASN A 378 -19.17 -31.97 8.47
N MET A 379 -18.40 -32.93 7.93
CA MET A 379 -17.03 -32.72 7.44
C MET A 379 -17.00 -32.16 6.00
N GLY A 380 -18.15 -31.70 5.48
CA GLY A 380 -18.25 -31.04 4.18
C GLY A 380 -17.28 -29.86 4.07
N GLN A 381 -16.72 -29.68 2.87
CA GLN A 381 -15.75 -28.62 2.56
C GLN A 381 -16.20 -27.29 3.16
N MET A 382 -15.33 -26.68 3.98
CA MET A 382 -15.50 -25.31 4.43
C MET A 382 -15.73 -24.46 3.17
N THR A 383 -16.94 -23.92 2.99
CA THR A 383 -17.23 -22.98 1.92
C THR A 383 -16.28 -21.79 2.08
N GLU A 384 -15.51 -21.49 1.03
CA GLU A 384 -14.62 -20.34 1.01
C GLU A 384 -15.43 -19.07 1.25
N SER A 385 -15.08 -18.30 2.28
CA SER A 385 -15.64 -16.98 2.48
C SER A 385 -14.96 -16.04 1.48
N HIS A 386 -15.64 -15.71 0.38
CA HIS A 386 -15.17 -14.66 -0.52
C HIS A 386 -15.35 -13.31 0.17
N PRO A 387 -14.27 -12.53 0.41
CA PRO A 387 -14.40 -11.18 0.95
C PRO A 387 -15.04 -10.25 -0.09
N THR A 388 -15.67 -9.20 0.37
CA THR A 388 -16.20 -8.09 -0.45
C THR A 388 -15.50 -6.82 -0.02
N LEU A 389 -15.19 -5.96 -0.98
CA LEU A 389 -14.60 -4.65 -0.74
C LEU A 389 -15.69 -3.59 -0.84
N SER A 390 -16.12 -3.04 0.30
CA SER A 390 -17.08 -1.94 0.29
C SER A 390 -16.34 -0.60 0.20
N VAL A 391 -16.76 0.26 -0.73
CA VAL A 391 -16.11 1.54 -1.03
C VAL A 391 -17.11 2.68 -0.89
N LEU A 392 -16.73 3.69 -0.09
CA LEU A 392 -17.40 4.99 -0.07
C LEU A 392 -16.53 5.98 -0.85
N GLU A 393 -17.03 6.44 -1.99
CA GLU A 393 -16.30 7.36 -2.88
C GLU A 393 -16.40 8.81 -2.41
N GLY A 394 -15.29 9.54 -2.53
CA GLY A 394 -15.22 11.00 -2.41
C GLY A 394 -15.24 11.68 -3.79
N PRO A 395 -14.47 12.77 -4.03
CA PRO A 395 -13.46 13.36 -3.15
C PRO A 395 -14.04 14.31 -2.10
N TRP A 396 -13.58 14.20 -0.86
CA TRP A 396 -13.83 15.20 0.19
C TRP A 396 -12.57 16.02 0.44
N GLU A 397 -12.61 17.30 0.05
CA GLU A 397 -11.49 18.23 0.18
C GLU A 397 -11.64 19.13 1.42
N PHE A 398 -10.56 19.20 2.21
CA PHE A 398 -10.46 20.00 3.42
C PHE A 398 -9.24 20.90 3.36
N LYS A 399 -9.48 22.21 3.39
CA LYS A 399 -8.42 23.22 3.33
C LYS A 399 -7.98 23.66 4.74
N ILE A 400 -6.68 23.77 4.93
CA ILE A 400 -6.03 24.18 6.17
C ILE A 400 -5.08 25.35 5.87
N ILE A 401 -5.27 26.46 6.57
CA ILE A 401 -4.35 27.60 6.53
C ILE A 401 -3.25 27.34 7.56
N LEU A 402 -1.98 27.47 7.14
CA LEU A 402 -0.78 27.18 7.94
C LEU A 402 -0.32 28.34 8.81
#